data_AF-A0A7L0AMY6-F1
#
_entry.id   AF-A0A7L0AMY6-F1
#
_cell.length_a   1.000
_cell.length_b   1.000
_cell.length_c   1.000
_cell.angle_alpha   90.00
_cell.angle_beta   90.00
_cell.angle_gamma   90.00
#
_symmetry.space_group_name_H-M   'P 1'
#
loop_
_entity.id
_entity.type
_entity.pdbx_description
1 polymer ?
#
loop_
_entity_poly.entity_id
_entity_poly.type
_entity_poly.pdbx_seq_one_letter_code
_entity_poly.pdbx_strand_id
1 'polypeptide(L)'
;WPEVKLTHEQQRILNHKIEHGQIVKIMAFAGTGKTSTLVKYAEKFADLNFLYVTFNKAVAERGKRVFPGNVTCKTFHSLAFGSVGKHYKEKGKLNFSKMSVYSMCSLIQNHKGQSLFIRGKTVSQTLENFFASSDEEICEEHTPIWFKNTHGERKLVSQAEKKINVEEAKEIWHNMKKLDGDVERKYKITCDGYLKLWQLSKPQLSGYDAIFVDEAQDCTPAIVDIVLSQTCGIILVGDPHQQIYTFRGAVNTLYAVPHTHVYYLTQSFRFGPEIAYIGATILDVCKRIRNKTLVGG
;
A
#
# COMPACT_ATOMS: atom_id res chain seq x y z
N TRP A 1 7.99 -20.17 -24.83
CA TRP A 1 8.99 -19.46 -24.01
C TRP A 1 10.17 -20.41 -23.84
N PRO A 2 11.42 -20.01 -24.16
CA PRO A 2 12.58 -20.86 -23.90
C PRO A 2 12.59 -21.28 -22.41
N GLU A 3 13.07 -22.48 -22.10
CA GLU A 3 13.18 -22.99 -20.73
C GLU A 3 14.00 -22.00 -19.88
N VAL A 4 13.30 -21.19 -19.07
CA VAL A 4 13.95 -20.30 -18.12
C VAL A 4 14.52 -21.17 -17.01
N LYS A 5 15.83 -21.33 -16.99
CA LYS A 5 16.53 -22.05 -15.91
C LYS A 5 16.33 -21.29 -14.60
N LEU A 6 15.51 -21.87 -13.71
CA LEU A 6 15.25 -21.32 -12.39
C LEU A 6 16.48 -21.44 -11.49
N THR A 7 16.71 -20.43 -10.65
CA THR A 7 17.76 -20.50 -9.62
C THR A 7 17.35 -21.44 -8.50
N HIS A 8 18.31 -21.87 -7.69
CA HIS A 8 18.04 -22.69 -6.50
C HIS A 8 17.10 -21.96 -5.51
N GLU A 9 17.20 -20.63 -5.41
CA GLU A 9 16.31 -19.80 -4.60
C GLU A 9 14.87 -19.83 -5.12
N GLN A 10 14.68 -19.67 -6.44
CA GLN A 10 13.36 -19.78 -7.07
C GLN A 10 12.78 -21.19 -6.91
N GLN A 11 13.60 -22.24 -7.11
CA GLN A 11 13.17 -23.62 -6.93
C GLN A 11 12.70 -23.91 -5.50
N ARG A 12 13.40 -23.38 -4.48
CA ARG A 12 12.97 -23.49 -3.08
C ARG A 12 11.57 -22.90 -2.86
N ILE A 13 11.31 -21.73 -3.43
CA ILE A 13 9.98 -21.09 -3.35
C ILE A 13 8.93 -21.96 -4.06
N LEU A 14 9.24 -22.47 -5.25
CA LEU A 14 8.32 -23.33 -6.00
C LEU A 14 8.08 -24.70 -5.33
N ASN A 15 8.97 -25.17 -4.46
CA ASN A 15 8.80 -26.41 -3.71
C ASN A 15 7.92 -26.25 -2.47
N HIS A 16 7.63 -25.01 -2.08
CA HIS A 16 6.70 -24.71 -1.00
C HIS A 16 5.26 -24.71 -1.54
N LYS A 17 4.44 -25.71 -1.20
CA LYS A 17 2.99 -25.63 -1.47
C LYS A 17 2.34 -24.80 -0.37
N ILE A 18 1.79 -23.65 -0.73
CA ILE A 18 1.10 -22.76 0.21
C ILE A 18 -0.15 -23.45 0.80
N GLU A 19 -0.35 -23.26 2.10
CA GLU A 19 -1.52 -23.75 2.83
C GLU A 19 -2.31 -22.58 3.45
N HIS A 20 -3.56 -22.84 3.84
CA HIS A 20 -4.41 -21.85 4.52
C HIS A 20 -3.75 -21.33 5.80
N GLY A 21 -3.84 -20.02 6.03
CA GLY A 21 -3.24 -19.34 7.17
C GLY A 21 -1.72 -19.16 7.11
N GLN A 22 -1.02 -19.73 6.12
CA GLN A 22 0.41 -19.49 5.97
C GLN A 22 0.68 -18.10 5.41
N ILE A 23 1.65 -17.41 6.01
CA ILE A 23 2.20 -16.16 5.50
C ILE A 23 3.65 -16.41 5.07
N VAL A 24 3.90 -16.34 3.77
CA VAL A 24 5.21 -16.51 3.15
C VAL A 24 5.73 -15.15 2.71
N LYS A 25 6.97 -14.83 3.07
CA LYS A 25 7.67 -13.64 2.61
C LYS A 25 8.76 -14.00 1.61
N ILE A 26 8.83 -13.29 0.50
CA ILE A 26 9.89 -13.40 -0.50
C ILE A 26 10.62 -12.06 -0.55
N MET A 27 11.76 -12.00 0.12
CA MET A 27 12.62 -10.83 0.20
C MET A 27 13.52 -10.80 -1.04
N ALA A 28 13.20 -9.93 -1.99
CA ALA A 28 13.76 -9.99 -3.33
C ALA A 28 14.46 -8.69 -3.71
N PHE A 29 15.73 -8.77 -4.09
CA PHE A 29 16.45 -7.60 -4.59
C PHE A 29 16.00 -7.18 -6.00
N ALA A 30 16.46 -6.01 -6.43
CA ALA A 30 16.26 -5.49 -7.78
C ALA A 30 16.66 -6.49 -8.87
N GLY A 31 15.77 -6.72 -9.84
CA GLY A 31 16.08 -7.52 -11.03
C GLY A 31 16.11 -9.04 -10.82
N THR A 32 15.71 -9.53 -9.64
CA THR A 32 15.81 -10.96 -9.27
C THR A 32 14.65 -11.84 -9.74
N GLY A 33 13.74 -11.29 -10.54
CA GLY A 33 12.63 -12.05 -11.13
C GLY A 33 11.44 -12.31 -10.19
N LYS A 34 11.10 -11.38 -9.29
CA LYS A 34 9.90 -11.43 -8.40
C LYS A 34 8.65 -11.94 -9.12
N THR A 35 8.16 -11.17 -10.10
CA THR A 35 6.93 -11.48 -10.84
C THR A 35 7.07 -12.78 -11.63
N SER A 36 8.22 -13.04 -12.25
CA SER A 36 8.46 -14.31 -12.97
C SER A 36 8.40 -15.53 -12.04
N THR A 37 8.88 -15.38 -10.81
CA THR A 37 8.82 -16.44 -9.79
C THR A 37 7.38 -16.72 -9.40
N LEU A 38 6.55 -15.69 -9.19
CA LEU A 38 5.12 -15.85 -8.92
C LEU A 38 4.36 -16.48 -10.09
N VAL A 39 4.69 -16.12 -11.34
CA VAL A 39 4.09 -16.73 -12.54
C VAL A 39 4.39 -18.23 -12.56
N LYS A 40 5.67 -18.61 -12.39
CA LYS A 40 6.09 -20.01 -12.37
C LYS A 40 5.50 -20.79 -11.19
N TYR A 41 5.31 -20.13 -10.06
CA TYR A 41 4.62 -20.70 -8.91
C TYR A 41 3.15 -21.02 -9.24
N ALA A 42 2.42 -20.07 -9.83
CA ALA A 42 1.02 -20.27 -10.22
C ALA A 42 0.85 -21.33 -11.33
N GLU A 43 1.80 -21.43 -12.27
CA GLU A 43 1.83 -22.47 -13.30
C GLU A 43 2.03 -23.87 -12.69
N LYS A 44 2.90 -23.98 -11.67
CA LYS A 44 3.19 -25.25 -11.00
C LYS A 44 1.98 -25.76 -10.19
N PHE A 45 1.28 -24.86 -9.51
CA PHE A 45 0.10 -25.16 -8.71
C PHE A 45 -1.18 -24.76 -9.46
N ALA A 46 -1.36 -25.33 -10.66
CA ALA A 46 -2.48 -25.01 -11.56
C ALA A 46 -3.85 -25.44 -11.01
N ASP A 47 -3.87 -26.29 -9.99
CA ASP A 47 -5.05 -26.72 -9.22
C ASP A 47 -5.57 -25.66 -8.25
N LEU A 48 -4.74 -24.65 -7.91
CA LEU A 48 -5.06 -23.58 -6.97
C LEU A 48 -5.47 -22.30 -7.69
N ASN A 49 -6.34 -21.51 -7.06
CA ASN A 49 -6.77 -20.19 -7.50
C ASN A 49 -6.06 -19.10 -6.72
N PHE A 50 -5.50 -18.12 -7.44
CA PHE A 50 -4.71 -17.05 -6.85
C PHE A 50 -5.29 -15.67 -7.12
N LEU A 51 -5.12 -14.77 -6.16
CA LEU A 51 -5.34 -13.34 -6.34
C LEU A 51 -4.00 -12.62 -6.33
N TYR A 52 -3.62 -12.04 -7.46
CA TYR A 52 -2.46 -11.16 -7.57
C TYR A 52 -2.89 -9.70 -7.35
N VAL A 53 -2.34 -9.07 -6.32
CA VAL A 53 -2.57 -7.67 -5.96
C VAL A 53 -1.29 -6.87 -5.93
N THR A 54 -1.37 -5.65 -6.44
CA THR A 54 -0.26 -4.69 -6.47
C THR A 54 -0.79 -3.27 -6.33
N PHE A 55 0.10 -2.32 -6.01
CA PHE A 55 -0.25 -0.91 -5.91
C PHE A 55 -0.39 -0.23 -7.28
N ASN A 56 0.49 -0.57 -8.22
CA ASN A 56 0.60 0.15 -9.49
C ASN A 56 -0.27 -0.51 -10.57
N LYS A 57 -1.15 0.27 -11.20
CA LYS A 57 -2.00 -0.18 -12.30
C LYS A 57 -1.18 -0.78 -13.45
N ALA A 58 -0.03 -0.21 -13.80
CA ALA A 58 0.82 -0.73 -14.87
C ALA A 58 1.37 -2.13 -14.54
N VAL A 59 1.69 -2.39 -13.26
CA VAL A 59 2.13 -3.70 -12.80
C VAL A 59 0.98 -4.72 -12.85
N ALA A 60 -0.23 -4.32 -12.44
CA ALA A 60 -1.42 -5.18 -12.53
C ALA A 60 -1.76 -5.54 -13.99
N GLU A 61 -1.73 -4.56 -14.90
CA GLU A 61 -1.98 -4.79 -16.33
C GLU A 61 -0.90 -5.67 -16.98
N ARG A 62 0.36 -5.52 -16.56
CA ARG A 62 1.42 -6.45 -16.97
C ARG A 62 1.14 -7.86 -16.44
N GLY A 63 0.75 -7.97 -15.18
CA GLY A 63 0.36 -9.23 -14.53
C GLY A 63 -0.68 -9.99 -15.36
N LYS A 64 -1.77 -9.32 -15.76
CA LYS A 64 -2.84 -9.92 -16.59
C LYS A 64 -2.35 -10.55 -17.90
N ARG A 65 -1.22 -10.09 -18.44
CA ARG A 65 -0.65 -10.61 -19.70
C ARG A 65 0.26 -11.81 -19.49
N VAL A 66 0.81 -11.99 -18.28
CA VAL A 66 1.87 -12.98 -18.02
C VAL A 66 1.46 -14.09 -17.07
N PHE A 67 0.48 -13.85 -16.19
CA PHE A 67 0.01 -14.88 -15.28
C PHE A 67 -0.93 -15.89 -15.99
N PRO A 68 -0.94 -17.16 -15.56
CA PRO A 68 -1.88 -18.17 -16.05
C PRO A 68 -3.32 -17.89 -15.63
N GLY A 69 -4.27 -18.62 -16.24
CA GLY A 69 -5.71 -18.38 -16.10
C GLY A 69 -6.28 -18.58 -14.69
N ASN A 70 -5.58 -19.28 -13.81
CA ASN A 70 -5.92 -19.46 -12.39
C ASN A 70 -5.54 -18.24 -11.51
N VAL A 71 -5.06 -17.14 -12.09
CA VAL A 71 -4.67 -15.93 -11.34
C VAL A 71 -5.52 -14.73 -11.73
N THR A 72 -6.24 -14.18 -10.76
CA THR A 72 -6.93 -12.88 -10.92
C THR A 72 -5.97 -11.74 -10.59
N CYS A 73 -5.71 -10.84 -11.55
CA CYS A 73 -4.80 -9.70 -11.35
C CYS A 73 -5.57 -8.38 -11.12
N LYS A 74 -5.36 -7.72 -9.98
CA LYS A 74 -6.04 -6.48 -9.57
C LYS A 74 -5.10 -5.52 -8.84
N THR A 75 -5.52 -4.27 -8.67
CA THR A 75 -4.95 -3.38 -7.65
C THR A 75 -5.85 -3.33 -6.42
N PHE A 76 -5.30 -3.03 -5.24
CA PHE A 76 -6.09 -2.83 -4.01
C PHE A 76 -7.21 -1.80 -4.22
N HIS A 77 -6.90 -0.66 -4.83
CA HIS A 77 -7.91 0.35 -5.15
C HIS A 77 -8.97 -0.16 -6.13
N SER A 78 -8.66 -1.05 -7.08
CA SER A 78 -9.68 -1.60 -7.99
C SER A 78 -10.63 -2.58 -7.29
N LEU A 79 -10.15 -3.36 -6.32
CA LEU A 79 -10.99 -4.21 -5.46
C LEU A 79 -11.93 -3.34 -4.62
N ALA A 80 -11.38 -2.36 -3.90
CA ALA A 80 -12.15 -1.42 -3.09
C ALA A 80 -13.13 -0.58 -3.92
N PHE A 81 -12.75 -0.19 -5.15
CA PHE A 81 -13.63 0.52 -6.06
C PHE A 81 -14.84 -0.32 -6.46
N GLY A 82 -14.63 -1.61 -6.78
CA GLY A 82 -15.71 -2.53 -7.12
C GLY A 82 -16.73 -2.70 -5.99
N SER A 83 -16.27 -2.72 -4.73
CA SER A 83 -17.11 -2.93 -3.56
C SER A 83 -17.77 -1.64 -3.04
N VAL A 84 -17.00 -0.54 -2.93
CA VAL A 84 -17.43 0.69 -2.24
C VAL A 84 -17.39 1.88 -3.20
N GLY A 85 -16.29 2.08 -3.91
CA GLY A 85 -16.06 3.29 -4.71
C GLY A 85 -17.07 3.52 -5.84
N LYS A 86 -17.62 2.45 -6.44
CA LYS A 86 -18.63 2.53 -7.50
C LYS A 86 -19.89 3.29 -7.07
N HIS A 87 -20.39 3.02 -5.86
CA HIS A 87 -21.57 3.71 -5.30
C HIS A 87 -21.35 5.23 -5.18
N TYR A 88 -20.16 5.64 -4.71
CA TYR A 88 -19.80 7.07 -4.63
C TYR A 88 -19.64 7.70 -6.01
N LYS A 89 -19.12 6.97 -7.01
CA LYS A 89 -19.01 7.45 -8.39
C LYS A 89 -20.40 7.72 -8.98
N GLU A 90 -21.32 6.78 -8.83
CA GLU A 90 -22.70 6.88 -9.37
C GLU A 90 -23.47 8.05 -8.76
N LYS A 91 -23.23 8.36 -7.49
CA LYS A 91 -23.80 9.53 -6.80
C LYS A 91 -23.09 10.86 -7.10
N GLY A 92 -22.03 10.85 -7.93
CA GLY A 92 -21.24 12.04 -8.25
C GLY A 92 -20.38 12.55 -7.09
N LYS A 93 -20.15 11.71 -6.08
CA LYS A 93 -19.47 12.05 -4.81
C LYS A 93 -18.03 11.55 -4.76
N LEU A 94 -17.55 10.89 -5.81
CA LEU A 94 -16.17 10.44 -5.91
C LEU A 94 -15.27 11.54 -6.49
N ASN A 95 -14.14 11.79 -5.82
CA ASN A 95 -13.00 12.50 -6.37
C ASN A 95 -11.87 11.50 -6.62
N PHE A 96 -11.44 11.37 -7.88
CA PHE A 96 -10.33 10.48 -8.24
C PHE A 96 -8.97 11.00 -7.76
N SER A 97 -8.89 12.30 -7.48
CA SER A 97 -7.70 12.96 -6.96
C SER A 97 -7.79 13.17 -5.45
N LYS A 98 -6.65 13.52 -4.83
CA LYS A 98 -6.64 14.05 -3.47
C LYS A 98 -7.52 15.29 -3.37
N MET A 99 -8.13 15.49 -2.21
CA MET A 99 -8.89 16.71 -1.96
C MET A 99 -7.93 17.91 -1.96
N SER A 100 -8.29 18.97 -2.67
CA SER A 100 -7.44 20.16 -2.71
C SER A 100 -7.47 20.87 -1.36
N VAL A 101 -6.36 21.51 -0.97
CA VAL A 101 -6.32 22.34 0.25
C VAL A 101 -7.37 23.45 0.19
N TYR A 102 -7.62 24.00 -1.01
CA TYR A 102 -8.69 24.99 -1.21
C TYR A 102 -10.08 24.43 -0.85
N SER A 103 -10.41 23.23 -1.33
CA SER A 103 -11.65 22.54 -0.96
C SER A 103 -11.70 22.30 0.54
N MET A 104 -10.61 21.85 1.15
CA MET A 104 -10.52 21.66 2.61
C MET A 104 -10.78 22.96 3.38
N CYS A 105 -10.19 24.08 2.96
CA CYS A 105 -10.39 25.39 3.58
C CYS A 105 -11.87 25.81 3.61
N SER A 106 -12.68 25.40 2.63
CA SER A 106 -14.11 25.70 2.58
C SER A 106 -14.97 24.83 3.51
N LEU A 107 -14.38 23.79 4.12
CA LEU A 107 -15.07 22.83 4.99
C LEU A 107 -14.69 22.99 6.47
N ILE A 108 -13.63 23.73 6.76
CA ILE A 108 -13.13 23.93 8.13
C ILE A 108 -13.54 25.29 8.66
N GLN A 109 -13.63 25.42 9.99
CA GLN A 109 -14.03 26.66 10.63
C GLN A 109 -12.89 27.69 10.57
N ASN A 110 -13.18 28.98 10.71
CA ASN A 110 -12.13 30.00 10.82
C ASN A 110 -11.78 30.23 12.29
N HIS A 111 -10.49 30.15 12.65
CA HIS A 111 -10.03 30.37 14.02
C HIS A 111 -9.07 31.56 14.05
N LYS A 112 -9.39 32.54 14.90
CA LYS A 112 -8.62 33.79 14.99
C LYS A 112 -7.15 33.50 15.33
N GLY A 113 -6.24 34.10 14.57
CA GLY A 113 -4.80 33.92 14.76
C GLY A 113 -4.20 32.68 14.09
N GLN A 114 -5.00 31.85 13.42
CA GLN A 114 -4.51 30.70 12.65
C GLN A 114 -4.73 30.91 11.15
N SER A 115 -3.75 30.54 10.32
CA SER A 115 -3.90 30.58 8.87
C SER A 115 -4.82 29.46 8.39
N LEU A 116 -5.91 29.81 7.72
CA LEU A 116 -6.86 28.86 7.16
C LEU A 116 -6.19 27.85 6.22
N PHE A 117 -5.22 28.30 5.42
CA PHE A 117 -4.48 27.42 4.50
C PHE A 117 -3.62 26.40 5.23
N ILE A 118 -2.91 26.81 6.29
CA ILE A 118 -2.10 25.90 7.11
C ILE A 118 -3.01 24.84 7.73
N ARG A 119 -4.16 25.26 8.27
CA ARG A 119 -5.13 24.35 8.87
C ARG A 119 -5.73 23.39 7.86
N GLY A 120 -6.13 23.88 6.69
CA GLY A 120 -6.62 23.04 5.59
C GLY A 120 -5.59 21.96 5.23
N LYS A 121 -4.29 22.30 5.25
CA LYS A 121 -3.20 21.35 5.04
C LYS A 121 -3.07 20.34 6.19
N THR A 122 -3.09 20.77 7.46
CA THR A 122 -2.94 19.85 8.61
C THR A 122 -4.13 18.92 8.76
N VAL A 123 -5.36 19.39 8.55
CA VAL A 123 -6.58 18.56 8.53
C VAL A 123 -6.53 17.58 7.35
N SER A 124 -6.13 18.03 6.16
CA SER A 124 -5.96 17.13 5.00
C SER A 124 -4.94 16.03 5.29
N GLN A 125 -3.79 16.38 5.88
CA GLN A 125 -2.78 15.40 6.26
C GLN A 125 -3.30 14.43 7.33
N THR A 126 -4.12 14.91 8.27
CA THR A 126 -4.76 14.08 9.31
C THR A 126 -5.66 13.02 8.68
N LEU A 127 -6.49 13.40 7.71
CA LEU A 127 -7.31 12.45 6.94
C LEU A 127 -6.46 11.45 6.14
N GLU A 128 -5.41 11.92 5.47
CA GLU A 128 -4.52 11.04 4.69
C GLU A 128 -3.82 10.01 5.57
N ASN A 129 -3.33 10.43 6.75
CA ASN A 129 -2.69 9.54 7.72
C ASN A 129 -3.70 8.50 8.25
N PHE A 130 -4.94 8.91 8.53
CA PHE A 130 -6.01 7.99 8.92
C PHE A 130 -6.41 7.02 7.80
N PHE A 131 -6.47 7.47 6.56
CA PHE A 131 -6.78 6.58 5.42
C PHE A 131 -5.67 5.55 5.18
N ALA A 132 -4.42 5.87 5.54
CA ALA A 132 -3.29 4.96 5.46
C ALA A 132 -3.18 4.01 6.67
N SER A 133 -3.72 4.38 7.85
CA SER A 133 -3.60 3.59 9.07
C SER A 133 -4.57 2.40 9.13
N SER A 134 -4.31 1.46 10.03
CA SER A 134 -5.24 0.36 10.37
C SER A 134 -6.35 0.79 11.33
N ASP A 135 -6.30 2.01 11.87
CA ASP A 135 -7.14 2.44 13.00
C ASP A 135 -8.62 2.57 12.61
N GLU A 136 -9.54 2.19 13.50
CA GLU A 136 -10.97 2.28 13.21
C GLU A 136 -11.51 3.72 13.28
N GLU A 137 -10.83 4.60 14.05
CA GLU A 137 -11.20 6.00 14.22
C GLU A 137 -10.04 6.99 14.06
N ILE A 138 -10.36 8.23 13.73
CA ILE A 138 -9.39 9.33 13.68
C ILE A 138 -9.01 9.73 15.11
N CYS A 139 -7.74 9.56 15.47
CA CYS A 139 -7.13 10.05 16.71
C CYS A 139 -6.00 11.07 16.46
N GLU A 140 -5.44 11.62 17.54
CA GLU A 140 -4.37 12.64 17.49
C GLU A 140 -3.07 12.14 16.85
N GLU A 141 -2.80 10.83 16.86
CA GLU A 141 -1.61 10.25 16.20
C GLU A 141 -1.64 10.41 14.68
N HIS A 142 -2.82 10.64 14.10
CA HIS A 142 -2.93 10.95 12.68
C HIS A 142 -2.52 12.40 12.36
N THR A 143 -2.43 13.28 13.35
CA THR A 143 -2.07 14.68 13.11
C THR A 143 -0.57 14.82 12.80
N PRO A 144 -0.17 15.74 11.92
CA PRO A 144 1.25 15.97 11.68
C PRO A 144 1.94 16.52 12.95
N ILE A 145 3.20 16.12 13.16
CA ILE A 145 3.99 16.61 14.31
C ILE A 145 4.36 18.09 14.13
N TRP A 146 4.57 18.52 12.89
CA TRP A 146 4.97 19.89 12.54
C TRP A 146 4.29 20.36 11.26
N PHE A 147 4.20 21.68 11.10
CA PHE A 147 3.80 22.34 9.86
C PHE A 147 4.81 23.45 9.50
N LYS A 148 4.79 23.90 8.23
CA LYS A 148 5.49 25.12 7.82
C LYS A 148 4.53 26.29 7.90
N ASN A 149 4.92 27.35 8.59
CA ASN A 149 4.12 28.58 8.64
C ASN A 149 4.22 29.39 7.33
N THR A 150 3.55 30.53 7.29
CA THR A 150 3.56 31.46 6.15
C THR A 150 4.94 32.04 5.83
N HIS A 151 5.89 31.96 6.76
CA HIS A 151 7.29 32.39 6.59
C HIS A 151 8.22 31.22 6.24
N GLY A 152 7.68 30.01 6.05
CA GLY A 152 8.45 28.80 5.72
C GLY A 152 9.13 28.13 6.92
N GLU A 153 8.94 28.66 8.13
CA GLU A 153 9.50 28.13 9.37
C GLU A 153 8.75 26.87 9.81
N ARG A 154 9.48 25.85 10.26
CA ARG A 154 8.87 24.66 10.86
C ARG A 154 8.42 24.98 12.29
N LYS A 155 7.13 24.81 12.56
CA LYS A 155 6.54 24.91 13.90
C LYS A 155 5.89 23.58 14.30
N LEU A 156 5.98 23.25 15.58
CA LEU A 156 5.30 22.09 16.14
C LEU A 156 3.79 22.35 16.14
N VAL A 157 3.00 21.31 15.87
CA VAL A 157 1.56 21.34 16.09
C VAL A 157 1.32 21.19 17.58
N SER A 158 0.75 22.21 18.21
CA SER A 158 0.40 22.21 19.63
C SER A 158 -0.72 21.21 19.93
N GLN A 159 -0.84 20.81 21.19
CA GLN A 159 -1.89 19.88 21.62
C GLN A 159 -3.31 20.39 21.32
N ALA A 160 -3.54 21.70 21.46
CA ALA A 160 -4.82 22.31 21.11
C ALA A 160 -5.10 22.23 19.60
N GLU A 161 -4.10 22.50 18.75
CA GLU A 161 -4.23 22.37 17.30
C GLU A 161 -4.46 20.92 16.87
N LYS A 162 -3.84 19.93 17.55
CA LYS A 162 -4.11 18.51 17.28
C LYS A 162 -5.58 18.17 17.52
N LYS A 163 -6.15 18.57 18.66
CA LYS A 163 -7.55 18.33 19.00
C LYS A 163 -8.50 18.93 17.96
N ILE A 164 -8.28 20.19 17.59
CA ILE A 164 -9.07 20.88 16.56
C ILE A 164 -8.97 20.14 15.22
N ASN A 165 -7.76 19.75 14.79
CA ASN A 165 -7.57 19.02 13.54
C ASN A 165 -8.32 17.68 13.53
N VAL A 166 -8.32 16.96 14.65
CA VAL A 166 -9.04 15.68 14.78
C VAL A 166 -10.55 15.89 14.71
N GLU A 167 -11.08 16.89 15.43
CA GLU A 167 -12.52 17.19 15.43
C GLU A 167 -13.01 17.55 14.02
N GLU A 168 -12.31 18.45 13.33
CA GLU A 168 -12.65 18.84 11.95
C GLU A 168 -12.48 17.68 10.97
N ALA A 169 -11.43 16.87 11.10
CA ALA A 169 -11.24 15.68 10.27
C ALA A 169 -12.37 14.66 10.50
N LYS A 170 -12.82 14.46 11.75
CA LYS A 170 -13.97 13.60 12.07
C LYS A 170 -15.27 14.11 11.45
N GLU A 171 -15.53 15.41 11.51
CA GLU A 171 -16.71 16.02 10.88
C GLU A 171 -16.68 15.84 9.36
N ILE A 172 -15.55 16.17 8.72
CA ILE A 172 -15.37 16.00 7.27
C ILE A 172 -15.53 14.53 6.88
N TRP A 173 -14.91 13.61 7.62
CA TRP A 173 -15.03 12.17 7.36
C TRP A 173 -16.47 11.68 7.51
N HIS A 174 -17.17 12.09 8.57
CA HIS A 174 -18.57 11.78 8.78
C HIS A 174 -19.43 12.23 7.59
N ASN A 175 -19.22 13.45 7.11
CA ASN A 175 -19.94 13.98 5.96
C ASN A 175 -19.50 13.33 4.64
N MET A 176 -18.22 12.95 4.46
CA MET A 176 -17.74 12.19 3.30
C MET A 176 -18.44 10.83 3.16
N LYS A 177 -18.80 10.19 4.26
CA LYS A 177 -19.49 8.89 4.24
C LYS A 177 -20.93 8.95 3.71
N LYS A 178 -21.67 10.02 4.01
CA LYS A 178 -23.11 10.14 3.64
C LYS A 178 -23.31 10.15 2.12
N LEU A 179 -24.01 9.18 1.54
CA LEU A 179 -24.22 9.16 0.08
C LEU A 179 -25.21 10.23 -0.40
N ASP A 180 -26.16 10.61 0.47
CA ASP A 180 -27.19 11.60 0.20
C ASP A 180 -27.11 12.76 1.21
N GLY A 181 -27.75 13.90 0.90
CA GLY A 181 -27.86 15.05 1.82
C GLY A 181 -26.84 16.20 1.63
N ASP A 182 -25.84 16.02 0.77
CA ASP A 182 -24.91 17.10 0.36
C ASP A 182 -25.24 17.56 -1.06
N VAL A 183 -26.22 18.45 -1.18
CA VAL A 183 -26.73 18.96 -2.46
C VAL A 183 -25.61 19.60 -3.28
N GLU A 184 -24.68 20.26 -2.61
CA GLU A 184 -23.54 20.94 -3.24
C GLU A 184 -22.36 20.00 -3.51
N ARG A 185 -22.42 18.74 -3.05
CA ARG A 185 -21.38 17.71 -3.19
C ARG A 185 -19.99 18.21 -2.78
N LYS A 186 -19.95 19.00 -1.71
CA LYS A 186 -18.75 19.57 -1.10
C LYS A 186 -17.83 18.50 -0.49
N TYR A 187 -18.42 17.49 0.14
CA TYR A 187 -17.70 16.46 0.90
C TYR A 187 -17.38 15.23 0.05
N LYS A 188 -16.59 15.37 -1.02
CA LYS A 188 -16.28 14.22 -1.89
C LYS A 188 -15.36 13.20 -1.23
N ILE A 189 -15.65 11.91 -1.40
CA ILE A 189 -14.74 10.85 -0.98
C ILE A 189 -13.58 10.73 -1.98
N THR A 190 -12.38 10.48 -1.49
CA THR A 190 -11.19 10.26 -2.34
C THR A 190 -10.97 8.77 -2.60
N CYS A 191 -9.99 8.44 -3.47
CA CYS A 191 -9.59 7.05 -3.68
C CYS A 191 -9.13 6.35 -2.39
N ASP A 192 -8.32 7.03 -1.58
CA ASP A 192 -7.85 6.48 -0.30
C ASP A 192 -8.99 6.47 0.74
N GLY A 193 -9.96 7.39 0.64
CA GLY A 193 -11.15 7.39 1.49
C GLY A 193 -12.07 6.18 1.29
N TYR A 194 -12.40 5.80 0.03
CA TYR A 194 -13.20 4.59 -0.19
C TYR A 194 -12.39 3.32 0.10
N LEU A 195 -11.07 3.34 -0.07
CA LEU A 195 -10.20 2.24 0.34
C LEU A 195 -10.26 2.06 1.86
N LYS A 196 -10.25 3.16 2.63
CA LYS A 196 -10.44 3.13 4.08
C LYS A 196 -11.81 2.57 4.46
N LEU A 197 -12.89 2.98 3.80
CA LEU A 197 -14.21 2.36 4.03
C LEU A 197 -14.22 0.86 3.75
N TRP A 198 -13.56 0.44 2.68
CA TRP A 198 -13.44 -0.96 2.35
C TRP A 198 -12.65 -1.71 3.43
N GLN A 199 -11.51 -1.19 3.90
CA GLN A 199 -10.77 -1.75 5.04
C GLN A 199 -11.63 -1.88 6.29
N LEU A 200 -12.34 -0.81 6.68
CA LEU A 200 -13.23 -0.81 7.85
C LEU A 200 -14.40 -1.81 7.73
N SER A 201 -14.79 -2.19 6.51
CA SER A 201 -15.81 -3.22 6.29
C SER A 201 -15.30 -4.65 6.54
N LYS A 202 -14.01 -4.83 6.84
CA LYS A 202 -13.33 -6.12 7.07
C LYS A 202 -13.60 -7.11 5.94
N PRO A 203 -13.20 -6.77 4.71
CA PRO A 203 -13.63 -7.50 3.52
C PRO A 203 -13.01 -8.89 3.49
N GLN A 204 -13.75 -9.87 2.97
CA GLN A 204 -13.27 -11.23 2.79
C GLN A 204 -13.09 -11.52 1.30
N LEU A 205 -11.86 -11.80 0.90
CA LEU A 205 -11.44 -12.11 -0.46
C LEU A 205 -11.60 -13.61 -0.70
N SER A 206 -12.84 -14.07 -0.80
CA SER A 206 -13.19 -15.48 -1.00
C SER A 206 -12.90 -15.97 -2.42
N GLY A 207 -12.74 -17.29 -2.57
CA GLY A 207 -12.54 -17.94 -3.87
C GLY A 207 -11.07 -18.03 -4.32
N TYR A 208 -10.14 -17.76 -3.39
CA TYR A 208 -8.70 -17.85 -3.62
C TYR A 208 -8.05 -18.73 -2.55
N ASP A 209 -7.16 -19.61 -2.97
CA ASP A 209 -6.33 -20.43 -2.09
C ASP A 209 -5.15 -19.65 -1.53
N ALA A 210 -4.63 -18.68 -2.31
CA ALA A 210 -3.68 -17.70 -1.81
C ALA A 210 -3.72 -16.34 -2.52
N ILE A 211 -3.22 -15.32 -1.81
CA ILE A 211 -3.06 -13.95 -2.31
C ILE A 211 -1.56 -13.66 -2.50
N PHE A 212 -1.19 -13.21 -3.69
CA PHE A 212 0.14 -12.69 -3.99
C PHE A 212 0.11 -11.16 -3.86
N VAL A 213 0.90 -10.62 -2.95
CA VAL A 213 1.09 -9.17 -2.79
C VAL A 213 2.45 -8.78 -3.34
N ASP A 214 2.47 -8.10 -4.48
CA ASP A 214 3.69 -7.61 -5.12
C ASP A 214 3.97 -6.15 -4.72
N GLU A 215 5.26 -5.80 -4.69
CA GLU A 215 5.76 -4.54 -4.10
C GLU A 215 5.27 -4.33 -2.66
N ALA A 216 5.27 -5.40 -1.87
CA ALA A 216 4.72 -5.40 -0.51
C ALA A 216 5.37 -4.35 0.41
N GLN A 217 6.62 -3.95 0.15
CA GLN A 217 7.29 -2.90 0.92
C GLN A 217 6.57 -1.54 0.90
N ASP A 218 5.72 -1.30 -0.10
CA ASP A 218 5.00 -0.03 -0.29
C ASP A 218 3.53 -0.10 0.17
N CYS A 219 3.12 -1.19 0.84
CA CYS A 219 1.78 -1.29 1.42
C CYS A 219 1.63 -0.35 2.64
N THR A 220 0.48 0.30 2.73
CA THR A 220 0.08 1.06 3.93
C THR A 220 -0.48 0.11 4.99
N PRO A 221 -0.45 0.48 6.29
CA PRO A 221 -1.08 -0.31 7.35
C PRO A 221 -2.54 -0.71 7.05
N ALA A 222 -3.34 0.16 6.40
CA ALA A 222 -4.69 -0.18 5.96
C ALA A 222 -4.74 -1.37 4.98
N ILE A 223 -3.81 -1.41 4.02
CA ILE A 223 -3.70 -2.53 3.06
C ILE A 223 -3.23 -3.79 3.77
N VAL A 224 -2.26 -3.67 4.68
CA VAL A 224 -1.75 -4.80 5.46
C VAL A 224 -2.87 -5.42 6.30
N ASP A 225 -3.70 -4.59 6.94
CA ASP A 225 -4.86 -5.05 7.72
C ASP A 225 -5.87 -5.83 6.85
N ILE A 226 -6.15 -5.36 5.63
CA ILE A 226 -6.97 -6.10 4.67
C ILE A 226 -6.32 -7.45 4.31
N VAL A 227 -5.02 -7.48 4.03
CA VAL A 227 -4.34 -8.72 3.61
C VAL A 227 -4.27 -9.72 4.77
N LEU A 228 -3.96 -9.29 5.99
CA LEU A 228 -3.78 -10.17 7.13
C LEU A 228 -5.09 -10.66 7.75
N SER A 229 -6.22 -10.05 7.41
CA SER A 229 -7.55 -10.52 7.81
C SER A 229 -8.10 -11.64 6.92
N GLN A 230 -7.34 -12.07 5.91
CA GLN A 230 -7.73 -13.16 5.01
C GLN A 230 -7.35 -14.53 5.58
N THR A 231 -8.19 -15.53 5.34
CA THR A 231 -7.99 -16.90 5.84
C THR A 231 -7.19 -17.79 4.89
N CYS A 232 -7.01 -17.37 3.64
CA CYS A 232 -6.23 -18.06 2.63
C CYS A 232 -4.72 -17.87 2.85
N GLY A 233 -3.90 -18.56 2.06
CA GLY A 233 -2.45 -18.36 2.08
C GLY A 233 -2.07 -16.95 1.61
N ILE A 234 -0.97 -16.41 2.13
CA ILE A 234 -0.49 -15.07 1.76
C ILE A 234 0.96 -15.18 1.33
N ILE A 235 1.29 -14.70 0.13
CA ILE A 235 2.66 -14.58 -0.36
C ILE A 235 2.98 -13.10 -0.58
N LEU A 236 3.80 -12.54 0.30
CA LEU A 236 4.29 -11.16 0.21
C LEU A 236 5.64 -11.16 -0.52
N VAL A 237 5.73 -10.47 -1.65
CA VAL A 237 6.98 -10.32 -2.41
C VAL A 237 7.33 -8.84 -2.58
N GLY A 238 8.60 -8.52 -2.47
CA GLY A 238 9.06 -7.15 -2.66
C GLY A 238 10.52 -6.96 -2.31
N ASP A 239 11.01 -5.74 -2.55
CA ASP A 239 12.37 -5.35 -2.18
C ASP A 239 12.32 -4.41 -0.97
N PRO A 240 12.75 -4.85 0.22
CA PRO A 240 12.72 -4.00 1.42
C PRO A 240 13.59 -2.75 1.28
N HIS A 241 14.52 -2.71 0.33
CA HIS A 241 15.42 -1.59 0.10
C HIS A 241 14.92 -0.60 -0.96
N GLN A 242 13.87 -0.94 -1.71
CA GLN A 242 13.23 -0.06 -2.70
C GLN A 242 11.93 0.58 -2.22
N GLN A 243 11.72 0.65 -0.90
CA GLN A 243 10.59 1.40 -0.35
C GLN A 243 10.74 2.90 -0.64
N ILE A 244 9.82 3.44 -1.43
CA ILE A 244 9.83 4.86 -1.85
C ILE A 244 8.51 5.58 -1.58
N TYR A 245 7.45 4.86 -1.19
CA TYR A 245 6.13 5.44 -0.93
C TYR A 245 5.86 5.81 0.55
N THR A 246 6.91 5.96 1.38
CA THR A 246 6.78 6.34 2.81
C THR A 246 6.01 7.64 3.01
N PHE A 247 6.08 8.59 2.06
CA PHE A 247 5.31 9.84 2.09
C PHE A 247 3.79 9.65 2.01
N ARG A 248 3.31 8.44 1.64
CA ARG A 248 1.89 8.05 1.65
C ARG A 248 1.50 7.23 2.89
N GLY A 249 2.37 7.13 3.89
CA GLY A 249 2.16 6.30 5.08
C GLY A 249 2.49 4.82 4.87
N ALA A 250 3.19 4.46 3.79
CA ALA A 250 3.67 3.08 3.61
C ALA A 250 4.68 2.73 4.72
N VAL A 251 4.49 1.57 5.33
CA VAL A 251 5.42 0.98 6.30
C VAL A 251 6.09 -0.21 5.65
N ASN A 252 7.32 -0.55 6.07
CA ASN A 252 8.04 -1.65 5.45
C ASN A 252 7.42 -2.99 5.88
N THR A 253 6.35 -3.37 5.21
CA THR A 253 5.50 -4.53 5.48
C THR A 253 6.31 -5.83 5.49
N LEU A 254 7.33 -5.90 4.63
CA LEU A 254 8.23 -7.04 4.57
C LEU A 254 9.02 -7.26 5.87
N TYR A 255 9.26 -6.23 6.68
CA TYR A 255 9.82 -6.40 8.03
C TYR A 255 8.76 -6.49 9.11
N ALA A 256 7.68 -5.71 9.01
CA ALA A 256 6.70 -5.56 10.10
C ALA A 256 5.77 -6.78 10.28
N VAL A 257 5.45 -7.50 9.21
CA VAL A 257 4.40 -8.54 9.24
C VAL A 257 4.90 -9.86 9.84
N PRO A 258 4.15 -10.56 10.71
CA PRO A 258 4.50 -11.93 11.11
C PRO A 258 4.55 -12.86 9.90
N HIS A 259 5.43 -13.86 9.92
CA HIS A 259 5.54 -14.80 8.81
C HIS A 259 5.78 -16.21 9.32
N THR A 260 5.28 -17.18 8.57
CA THR A 260 5.54 -18.61 8.77
C THR A 260 6.83 -19.02 8.07
N HIS A 261 7.12 -18.44 6.90
CA HIS A 261 8.26 -18.79 6.07
C HIS A 261 8.86 -17.54 5.42
N VAL A 262 10.17 -17.53 5.24
CA VAL A 262 10.89 -16.47 4.52
C VAL A 262 11.82 -17.07 3.48
N TYR A 263 11.79 -16.51 2.28
CA TYR A 263 12.68 -16.82 1.18
C TYR A 263 13.38 -15.56 0.71
N TYR A 264 14.47 -15.76 -0.03
CA TYR A 264 15.27 -14.67 -0.57
C TYR A 264 15.49 -14.89 -2.05
N LEU A 265 15.49 -13.80 -2.82
CA LEU A 265 15.94 -13.76 -4.20
C LEU A 265 17.08 -12.75 -4.29
N THR A 266 18.29 -13.22 -4.56
CA THR A 266 19.54 -12.43 -4.50
C THR A 266 20.23 -12.24 -5.84
N GLN A 267 20.03 -13.17 -6.77
CA GLN A 267 20.62 -13.12 -8.09
C GLN A 267 19.79 -12.26 -9.06
N SER A 268 20.37 -11.16 -9.54
CA SER A 268 19.78 -10.27 -10.53
C SER A 268 20.02 -10.79 -11.94
N PHE A 269 18.99 -10.72 -12.78
CA PHE A 269 19.08 -11.01 -14.22
C PHE A 269 19.10 -9.74 -15.08
N ARG A 270 19.17 -8.57 -14.44
CA ARG A 270 19.11 -7.27 -15.12
C ARG A 270 20.50 -6.69 -15.39
N PHE A 271 21.49 -7.03 -14.56
CA PHE A 271 22.81 -6.45 -14.58
C PHE A 271 23.85 -7.42 -14.06
N GLY A 272 25.08 -7.27 -14.57
CA GLY A 272 26.23 -8.09 -14.21
C GLY A 272 26.86 -7.71 -12.85
N PRO A 273 27.95 -8.41 -12.48
CA PRO A 273 28.55 -8.35 -11.14
C PRO A 273 29.09 -6.96 -10.76
N GLU A 274 29.57 -6.17 -11.72
CA GLU A 274 30.13 -4.83 -11.47
C GLU A 274 29.06 -3.86 -10.96
N ILE A 275 27.89 -3.85 -11.62
CA ILE A 275 26.76 -3.01 -11.21
C ILE A 275 26.17 -3.53 -9.89
N ALA A 276 26.10 -4.85 -9.72
CA ALA A 276 25.63 -5.46 -8.47
C ALA A 276 26.53 -5.06 -7.28
N TYR A 277 27.85 -5.05 -7.47
CA TYR A 277 28.81 -4.63 -6.46
C TYR A 277 28.63 -3.17 -6.05
N ILE A 278 28.45 -2.25 -7.01
CA ILE A 278 28.17 -0.84 -6.72
C ILE A 278 26.85 -0.72 -5.92
N GLY A 279 25.80 -1.41 -6.37
CA GLY A 279 24.51 -1.44 -5.68
C GLY A 279 24.62 -1.95 -4.24
N ALA A 280 25.33 -3.06 -4.02
CA ALA A 280 25.59 -3.62 -2.70
C ALA A 280 26.40 -2.65 -1.81
N THR A 281 27.39 -1.97 -2.38
CA THR A 281 28.22 -0.98 -1.66
C THR A 281 27.37 0.19 -1.17
N ILE A 282 26.47 0.73 -2.01
CA ILE A 282 25.54 1.79 -1.61
C ILE A 282 24.62 1.30 -0.49
N LEU A 283 24.13 0.06 -0.57
CA LEU A 283 23.28 -0.52 0.48
C LEU A 283 24.04 -0.71 1.81
N ASP A 284 25.30 -1.11 1.79
CA ASP A 284 26.12 -1.18 3.01
C ASP A 284 26.37 0.21 3.59
N VAL A 285 26.87 1.16 2.79
CA VAL A 285 27.21 2.50 3.30
C VAL A 285 25.98 3.25 3.81
N CYS A 286 24.88 3.22 3.07
CA CYS A 286 23.69 4.01 3.41
C CYS A 286 22.74 3.30 4.39
N LYS A 287 22.68 1.95 4.37
CA LYS A 287 21.70 1.16 5.14
C LYS A 287 22.32 0.08 6.04
N ARG A 288 23.66 -0.05 6.09
CA ARG A 288 24.42 -1.04 6.89
C ARG A 288 24.02 -2.48 6.61
N ILE A 289 23.65 -2.79 5.37
CA ILE A 289 23.26 -4.14 4.96
C ILE A 289 24.51 -4.93 4.61
N ARG A 290 24.92 -5.84 5.51
CA ARG A 290 26.15 -6.65 5.36
C ARG A 290 25.92 -8.16 5.27
N ASN A 291 24.74 -8.62 5.69
CA ASN A 291 24.46 -10.04 5.86
C ASN A 291 23.91 -10.71 4.59
N LYS A 292 23.64 -9.92 3.53
CA LYS A 292 23.13 -10.39 2.23
C LYS A 292 23.66 -9.50 1.12
N THR A 293 24.08 -10.12 0.03
CA THR A 293 24.71 -9.43 -1.10
C THR A 293 23.84 -9.61 -2.34
N LEU A 294 23.56 -8.50 -3.02
CA LEU A 294 22.99 -8.50 -4.37
C LEU A 294 24.03 -9.08 -5.33
N VAL A 295 23.68 -10.16 -6.03
CA VAL A 295 24.57 -10.83 -6.97
C VAL A 295 24.13 -10.50 -8.39
N GLY A 296 25.06 -10.06 -9.24
CA GLY A 296 24.82 -9.87 -10.67
C GLY A 296 25.00 -11.20 -11.40
N GLY A 297 24.01 -11.58 -12.22
CA GLY A 297 24.01 -12.80 -13.01
C GLY A 297 24.35 -12.56 -14.48
#